data_AF-A0ABD5F1P7-F1
#
_entry.id   AF-A0ABD5F1P7-F1
#
_cell.length_a   1.000
_cell.length_b   1.000
_cell.length_c   1.000
_cell.angle_alpha   90.00
_cell.angle_beta   90.00
_cell.angle_gamma   90.00
#
_symmetry.space_group_name_H-M   'P 1'
#
loop_
_entity.id
_entity.type
_entity.pdbx_description
1 polymer ?
#
loop_
_entity_poly.entity_id
_entity_poly.type
_entity_poly.pdbx_seq_one_letter_code
_entity_poly.pdbx_strand_id
1 'polypeptide(L)'
;KGPGHPHTNMAKAALNMLTRTSSGEMLEQDGILMTAVDTGWITDERPHPTKLRLAEEGFHAPLDLVDGAARVYDPIVRGELGEDLYGCFLKDYSPASW
;
A
#
# COMPACT_ATOMS: atom_id res chain seq x y z
N LYS A 1 2.25 9.75 5.17
CA LYS A 1 1.12 10.73 5.17
C LYS A 1 1.57 11.98 5.91
N GLY A 2 0.92 13.13 5.73
CA GLY A 2 1.27 14.34 6.48
C GLY A 2 1.13 14.19 8.00
N PRO A 3 1.66 15.15 8.79
CA PRO A 3 1.66 15.08 10.25
C PRO A 3 0.26 15.12 10.90
N GLY A 4 -0.78 15.51 10.16
CA GLY A 4 -2.16 15.60 10.66
C GLY A 4 -2.91 14.28 10.87
N HIS A 5 -2.26 13.12 10.68
CA HIS A 5 -2.89 11.79 10.82
C HIS A 5 -2.07 10.82 11.69
N PRO A 6 -1.76 11.17 12.96
CA PRO A 6 -0.83 10.41 13.79
C PRO A 6 -1.26 8.95 13.99
N HIS A 7 -2.54 8.70 14.26
CA HIS A 7 -3.03 7.32 14.46
C HIS A 7 -2.93 6.48 13.19
N THR A 8 -3.27 7.04 12.03
CA THR A 8 -3.13 6.34 10.74
C THR A 8 -1.66 6.09 10.41
N ASN A 9 -0.77 7.04 10.68
CA ASN A 9 0.66 6.87 10.47
C ASN A 9 1.22 5.75 11.36
N MET A 10 0.84 5.73 12.64
CA MET A 10 1.22 4.68 13.58
C MET A 10 0.70 3.30 13.14
N ALA A 11 -0.58 3.20 12.75
CA ALA A 11 -1.15 1.94 12.27
C ALA A 11 -0.46 1.43 11.00
N LYS A 12 -0.16 2.31 10.03
CA LYS A 12 0.58 1.95 8.82
C LYS A 12 2.00 1.49 9.13
N ALA A 13 2.71 2.19 10.02
CA ALA A 13 4.05 1.80 10.45
C ALA A 13 4.03 0.43 11.16
N ALA A 14 3.03 0.17 12.01
CA ALA A 14 2.87 -1.11 12.67
C ALA A 14 2.63 -2.26 11.68
N LEU A 15 1.77 -2.05 10.67
CA LEU A 15 1.54 -3.04 9.60
C LEU A 15 2.79 -3.29 8.75
N ASN A 16 3.53 -2.23 8.41
CA ASN A 16 4.80 -2.38 7.72
C ASN A 16 5.79 -3.23 8.53
N MET A 17 5.86 -3.00 9.84
CA MET A 17 6.73 -3.78 10.71
C MET A 17 6.28 -5.24 10.83
N LEU A 18 4.98 -5.53 10.85
CA LEU A 18 4.46 -6.90 10.81
C LEU A 18 5.00 -7.65 9.58
N THR A 19 4.86 -7.07 8.38
CA THR A 19 5.42 -7.66 7.16
C THR A 19 6.93 -7.85 7.28
N ARG A 20 7.65 -6.83 7.74
CA ARG A 20 9.12 -6.86 7.84
C ARG A 20 9.62 -7.98 8.75
N THR A 21 8.96 -8.23 9.88
CA THR A 21 9.43 -9.20 10.88
C THR A 21 8.91 -10.61 10.65
N SER A 22 7.69 -10.76 10.12
CA SER A 22 7.05 -12.07 9.98
C SER A 22 7.29 -12.73 8.61
N SER A 23 7.67 -11.97 7.59
CA SER A 23 7.82 -12.48 6.21
C SER A 23 8.78 -13.67 6.06
N GLY A 24 9.90 -13.68 6.77
CA GLY A 24 10.87 -14.78 6.71
C GLY A 24 10.28 -16.08 7.25
N GLU A 25 9.70 -16.03 8.45
CA GLU A 25 9.04 -17.19 9.07
C GLU A 25 7.89 -17.73 8.19
N MET A 26 7.07 -16.83 7.65
CA MET A 26 5.93 -17.19 6.80
C MET A 26 6.36 -17.84 5.50
N LEU A 27 7.49 -17.42 4.92
CA LEU A 27 8.05 -18.09 3.75
C LEU A 27 8.62 -19.46 4.12
N GLU A 28 9.44 -19.55 5.16
CA GLU A 28 10.16 -20.77 5.53
C GLU A 28 9.24 -21.89 6.04
N GLN A 29 8.22 -21.55 6.83
CA GLN A 29 7.34 -22.53 7.46
C GLN A 29 6.09 -22.82 6.62
N ASP A 30 5.51 -21.80 5.99
CA ASP A 30 4.20 -21.89 5.35
C ASP A 30 4.24 -21.70 3.82
N GLY A 31 5.39 -21.30 3.25
CA GLY A 31 5.49 -20.99 1.82
C GLY A 31 4.72 -19.72 1.42
N ILE A 32 4.53 -18.77 2.35
CA ILE A 32 3.75 -17.56 2.16
C ILE A 32 4.68 -16.36 1.93
N LEU A 33 4.58 -15.73 0.75
CA LEU A 33 5.20 -14.45 0.47
C LEU A 33 4.40 -13.32 1.14
N MET A 34 5.04 -12.54 1.99
CA MET A 34 4.44 -11.34 2.60
C MET A 34 5.09 -10.07 2.07
N THR A 35 4.28 -9.21 1.45
CA THR A 35 4.73 -7.93 0.85
C THR A 35 3.86 -6.78 1.37
N ALA A 36 4.47 -5.62 1.63
CA ALA A 36 3.75 -4.40 1.93
C ALA A 36 3.71 -3.51 0.67
N VAL A 37 2.56 -2.90 0.37
CA VAL A 37 2.36 -2.13 -0.87
C VAL A 37 1.77 -0.75 -0.57
N ASP A 38 2.38 0.30 -1.13
CA ASP A 38 1.79 1.63 -1.20
C ASP A 38 0.94 1.79 -2.47
N THR A 39 -0.38 1.83 -2.29
CA THR A 39 -1.33 2.07 -3.38
C THR A 39 -1.28 3.50 -3.92
N GLY A 40 -0.60 4.41 -3.22
CA GLY A 40 -0.63 5.84 -3.52
C GLY A 40 -1.96 6.49 -3.10
N TRP A 41 -2.22 7.69 -3.63
CA TRP A 41 -3.41 8.45 -3.28
C TRP A 41 -4.53 8.19 -4.30
N ILE A 42 -5.36 7.18 -3.98
CA ILE A 42 -6.46 6.71 -4.84
C ILE A 42 -7.85 7.18 -4.40
N THR A 43 -7.97 7.80 -3.22
CA THR A 43 -9.27 8.21 -2.66
C THR A 43 -9.15 9.51 -1.88
N ASP A 44 -10.12 10.41 -2.08
CA ASP A 44 -10.28 11.57 -1.20
C ASP A 44 -10.90 11.12 0.15
N GLU A 45 -10.06 11.11 1.18
CA GLU A 45 -10.41 10.74 2.55
C GLU A 45 -10.82 11.95 3.42
N ARG A 46 -11.00 13.13 2.82
CA ARG A 46 -11.51 14.30 3.55
C ARG A 46 -12.96 14.07 4.00
N PRO A 47 -13.44 14.79 5.03
CA PRO A 47 -14.84 14.71 5.48
C PRO A 47 -15.82 14.85 4.32
N HIS A 48 -16.90 14.06 4.36
CA HIS A 48 -17.85 13.94 3.25
C HIS A 48 -18.36 15.28 2.67
N PRO A 49 -18.76 16.29 3.48
CA PRO A 49 -19.18 17.59 2.94
C PRO A 49 -18.07 18.30 2.17
N THR A 50 -16.84 18.27 2.69
CA THR A 50 -15.66 18.87 2.06
C THR A 50 -15.29 18.14 0.77
N LYS A 51 -15.35 16.81 0.77
CA LYS A 51 -15.09 15.97 -0.40
C LYS A 51 -16.07 16.29 -1.54
N LEU A 52 -17.37 16.40 -1.25
CA LEU A 52 -18.38 16.71 -2.26
C LEU A 52 -18.16 18.08 -2.90
N ARG A 53 -17.98 19.12 -2.09
CA ARG A 53 -17.70 20.47 -2.59
C ARG A 53 -16.45 20.50 -3.49
N LEU A 54 -15.38 19.86 -3.06
CA LEU A 54 -14.15 19.83 -3.85
C LEU A 54 -14.31 19.04 -5.15
N ALA A 55 -15.08 17.95 -5.13
CA ALA A 55 -15.40 17.20 -6.35
C ALA A 55 -16.22 18.04 -7.35
N GLU A 56 -17.17 18.86 -6.87
CA GLU A 56 -17.89 19.83 -7.71
C GLU A 56 -16.96 20.90 -8.30
N GLU A 57 -15.90 21.27 -7.57
CA GLU A 57 -14.81 22.14 -8.05
C GLU A 57 -13.82 21.43 -8.98
N GLY A 58 -14.07 20.15 -9.32
CA GLY A 58 -13.25 19.35 -10.25
C GLY A 58 -12.08 18.61 -9.60
N PHE A 59 -11.97 18.63 -8.27
CA PHE A 59 -10.93 17.88 -7.58
C PHE A 59 -11.12 16.36 -7.75
N HIS A 60 -10.03 15.67 -8.05
CA HIS A 60 -9.93 14.21 -8.02
C HIS A 60 -8.56 13.80 -7.49
N ALA A 61 -8.48 12.58 -6.96
CA ALA A 61 -7.21 12.01 -6.54
C ALA A 61 -6.30 11.78 -7.76
N PRO A 62 -4.97 11.85 -7.62
CA PRO A 62 -4.03 11.74 -8.74
C PRO A 62 -3.96 10.33 -9.36
N LEU A 63 -4.38 9.31 -8.60
CA LEU A 63 -4.47 7.93 -9.06
C LEU A 63 -5.91 7.45 -8.92
N ASP A 64 -6.32 6.51 -9.76
CA ASP A 64 -7.65 5.91 -9.69
C ASP A 64 -7.65 4.56 -8.96
N LEU A 65 -8.82 3.92 -8.90
CA LEU A 65 -8.98 2.61 -8.25
C LEU A 65 -8.28 1.49 -9.01
N VAL A 66 -8.14 1.60 -10.33
CA VAL A 66 -7.45 0.63 -11.18
C VAL A 66 -5.95 0.71 -10.93
N ASP A 67 -5.39 1.92 -10.83
CA ASP A 67 -3.99 2.15 -10.45
C ASP A 67 -3.67 1.52 -9.08
N GLY A 68 -4.54 1.76 -8.09
CA GLY A 68 -4.41 1.19 -6.76
C GLY A 68 -4.46 -0.34 -6.76
N ALA A 69 -5.41 -0.92 -7.49
CA ALA A 69 -5.55 -2.37 -7.62
C ALA A 69 -4.34 -3.00 -8.33
N ALA A 70 -3.85 -2.38 -9.40
CA ALA A 70 -2.68 -2.86 -10.14
C ALA A 70 -1.43 -2.93 -9.26
N ARG A 71 -1.22 -1.96 -8.37
CA ARG A 71 -0.09 -1.96 -7.42
C ARG A 71 -0.17 -3.10 -6.41
N VAL A 72 -1.35 -3.41 -5.90
CA VAL A 72 -1.56 -4.56 -4.99
C VAL A 72 -1.38 -5.88 -5.72
N TYR A 73 -1.79 -5.93 -6.99
CA TYR A 73 -1.73 -7.14 -7.81
C TYR A 73 -0.32 -7.46 -8.32
N ASP A 74 0.53 -6.46 -8.55
CA ASP A 74 1.90 -6.61 -9.06
C ASP A 74 2.75 -7.69 -8.36
N PRO A 75 2.94 -7.68 -7.02
CA PRO A 75 3.76 -8.69 -6.36
C PRO A 75 3.19 -10.12 -6.49
N ILE A 76 1.87 -10.25 -6.68
CA ILE A 76 1.23 -11.56 -6.91
C ILE A 76 1.65 -12.08 -8.28
N VAL A 77 1.51 -11.27 -9.33
CA VAL A 77 1.89 -11.65 -10.70
C VAL A 77 3.37 -11.97 -10.78
N ARG A 78 4.23 -11.18 -10.14
CA ARG A 78 5.68 -11.41 -10.12
C ARG A 78 6.02 -12.72 -9.39
N GLY A 79 5.33 -13.02 -8.29
CA GLY A 79 5.43 -14.30 -7.59
C GLY A 79 5.05 -15.50 -8.48
N GLU A 80 3.92 -15.42 -9.19
CA GLU A 80 3.50 -16.46 -10.15
C GLU A 80 4.50 -16.66 -11.31
N LEU A 81 5.28 -15.62 -11.63
CA LEU A 81 6.35 -15.67 -12.63
C LEU A 81 7.71 -16.13 -12.06
N GLY A 82 7.76 -16.48 -10.77
CA GLY A 82 8.95 -17.02 -10.09
C GLY A 82 9.83 -15.97 -9.42
N GLU A 83 9.34 -14.75 -9.18
CA GLU A 83 10.05 -13.73 -8.41
C GLU A 83 9.51 -13.63 -6.97
N ASP A 84 10.31 -14.09 -6.01
CA ASP A 84 9.95 -14.06 -4.60
C ASP A 84 10.13 -12.67 -3.98
N LEU A 85 9.08 -11.85 -4.07
CA LEU A 85 9.01 -10.54 -3.41
C LEU A 85 8.40 -10.65 -2.01
N TYR A 86 9.24 -10.83 -1.00
CA TYR A 86 8.82 -10.89 0.40
C TYR A 86 9.66 -9.99 1.30
N GLY A 87 9.12 -9.63 2.47
CA GLY A 87 9.85 -8.85 3.47
C GLY A 87 10.29 -7.48 2.97
N CYS A 88 9.55 -6.92 2.01
CA CYS A 88 9.83 -5.62 1.41
C CYS A 88 8.58 -4.73 1.40
N PHE A 89 8.83 -3.44 1.23
CA PHE A 89 7.81 -2.42 0.99
C PHE A 89 7.94 -1.94 -0.44
N LEU A 90 6.87 -2.09 -1.22
CA LEU A 90 6.81 -1.65 -2.60
C LEU A 90 6.13 -0.29 -2.68
N LYS A 91 6.81 0.64 -3.35
CA LYS A 91 6.26 1.93 -3.74
C LYS A 91 6.56 2.14 -5.21
N ASP A 92 5.53 2.48 -5.98
CA ASP A 92 5.64 2.66 -7.43
C ASP A 92 6.30 1.43 -8.10
N TYR A 93 5.82 0.23 -7.74
CA TYR A 93 6.27 -1.08 -8.27
C TYR A 93 7.72 -1.49 -7.93
N SER A 94 8.40 -0.71 -7.08
CA SER A 94 9.81 -0.95 -6.72
C SER A 94 10.00 -1.02 -5.21
N PRO A 95 10.97 -1.84 -4.72
CA PRO A 95 11.36 -1.81 -3.31
C PRO A 95 11.77 -0.41 -2.85
N ALA A 96 11.25 0.00 -1.71
CA ALA A 96 11.51 1.28 -1.07
C ALA A 96 11.89 1.08 0.40
N SER A 97 12.45 2.12 1.01
CA SER A 97 12.67 2.15 2.45
C SER A 97 11.33 2.16 3.20
N TRP A 98 11.26 1.38 4.27
CA TRP A 98 10.14 1.32 5.22
C TRP A 98 9.75 2.68 5.81
#